data_AF-A0A0E9V413-F1
#
_entry.id   AF-A0A0E9V413-F1
#
_cell.length_a   1.000
_cell.length_b   1.000
_cell.length_c   1.000
_cell.angle_alpha   90.00
_cell.angle_beta   90.00
_cell.angle_gamma   90.00
#
_symmetry.space_group_name_H-M   'P 1'
#
loop_
_entity.id
_entity.type
_entity.pdbx_description
1 polymer ?
#
loop_
_entity_poly.entity_id
_entity_poly.type
_entity_poly.pdbx_seq_one_letter_code
_entity_poly.pdbx_strand_id
1 'polypeptide(L)'
;MCVLKTGFLFVSSEFGNHYLYQIAHLGDDDEEPEFSSAMPLEEGDTFFFQPRPLKNLVLVDEQENLSPIMACQVRACILSCFLYSALVFFFQ
;
A
#
# COMPACT_ATOMS: atom_id res chain seq x y z
N MET A 1 -2.21 -11.76 -2.82
CA MET A 1 -3.52 -11.41 -2.20
C MET A 1 -4.03 -12.62 -1.43
N CYS A 2 -4.46 -12.43 -0.19
CA CYS A 2 -4.97 -13.51 0.66
C CYS A 2 -6.29 -13.09 1.32
N VAL A 3 -7.34 -13.92 1.19
CA VAL A 3 -8.64 -13.72 1.85
C VAL A 3 -8.70 -14.56 3.11
N LEU A 4 -8.97 -13.91 4.25
CA LEU A 4 -9.06 -14.53 5.57
C LEU A 4 -10.52 -14.81 5.90
N LYS A 5 -10.79 -15.95 6.55
CA LYS A 5 -12.14 -16.39 6.94
C LYS A 5 -12.88 -15.40 7.85
N THR A 6 -12.15 -14.50 8.51
CA THR A 6 -12.67 -13.46 9.39
C THR A 6 -13.15 -12.21 8.64
N GLY A 7 -13.16 -12.21 7.30
CA GLY A 7 -13.60 -11.05 6.50
C GLY A 7 -12.50 -10.02 6.25
N PHE A 8 -11.24 -10.44 6.31
CA PHE A 8 -10.10 -9.57 6.03
C PHE A 8 -9.45 -9.94 4.71
N LEU A 9 -8.94 -8.93 4.03
CA LEU A 9 -8.23 -9.02 2.78
C LEU A 9 -6.81 -8.48 2.97
N PHE A 10 -5.83 -9.36 2.87
CA PHE A 10 -4.42 -8.99 2.91
C PHE A 10 -3.86 -8.79 1.50
N VAL A 11 -3.32 -7.60 1.25
CA VAL A 11 -2.74 -7.19 -0.03
C VAL A 11 -1.24 -6.94 0.17
N SER A 12 -0.44 -7.93 -0.25
CA SER A 12 1.01 -7.82 -0.34
C SER A 12 1.40 -7.05 -1.61
N SER A 13 1.58 -5.74 -1.49
CA SER A 13 2.11 -4.89 -2.58
C SER A 13 3.51 -5.35 -3.02
N GLU A 14 3.79 -5.36 -4.33
CA GLU A 14 5.12 -5.71 -4.85
C GLU A 14 6.19 -4.65 -4.49
N PHE A 15 5.76 -3.39 -4.45
CA PHE A 15 6.57 -2.24 -4.05
C PHE A 15 5.78 -1.40 -3.06
N GLY A 16 6.48 -0.81 -2.08
CA GLY A 16 5.87 -0.04 -1.02
C GLY A 16 5.11 -0.89 0.00
N ASN A 17 4.38 -0.20 0.86
CA ASN A 17 3.74 -0.77 2.05
C ASN A 17 2.68 -1.82 1.68
N HIS A 18 2.55 -2.82 2.54
CA HIS A 18 1.50 -3.83 2.41
C HIS A 18 0.26 -3.36 3.16
N TYR A 19 -0.92 -3.73 2.67
CA TYR A 19 -2.19 -3.23 3.22
C TYR A 19 -3.05 -4.37 3.73
N LEU A 20 -3.68 -4.13 4.88
CA LEU A 20 -4.71 -5.00 5.44
C LEU A 20 -6.06 -4.28 5.35
N TYR A 21 -6.95 -4.83 4.54
CA TYR A 21 -8.31 -4.33 4.38
C TYR A 21 -9.31 -5.21 5.10
N GLN A 22 -10.39 -4.61 5.58
CA GLN A 22 -11.58 -5.30 6.04
C GLN A 22 -12.66 -5.21 4.97
N ILE A 23 -13.28 -6.34 4.65
CA ILE A 23 -14.37 -6.42 3.69
C ILE A 23 -15.64 -5.93 4.41
N ALA A 24 -16.13 -4.75 4.02
CA ALA A 24 -17.35 -4.17 4.57
C ALA A 24 -18.60 -4.64 3.81
N HIS A 25 -18.50 -4.69 2.48
CA HIS A 25 -19.57 -5.11 1.57
C HIS A 25 -18.98 -6.02 0.49
N LEU A 26 -19.72 -7.06 0.07
CA LEU A 26 -19.28 -8.01 -0.95
C LEU A 26 -19.32 -7.43 -2.37
N GLY A 27 -20.06 -6.34 -2.59
CA GLY A 27 -20.17 -5.65 -3.89
C GLY A 27 -21.26 -6.21 -4.81
N ASP A 28 -22.07 -7.15 -4.32
CA ASP A 28 -23.14 -7.82 -5.09
C ASP A 28 -24.45 -7.01 -5.16
N ASP A 29 -24.62 -5.99 -4.31
CA ASP A 29 -25.81 -5.11 -4.23
C ASP A 29 -25.53 -3.68 -4.75
N ASP A 30 -24.44 -3.50 -5.49
CA ASP A 30 -24.10 -2.21 -6.06
C ASP A 30 -24.82 -2.03 -7.41
N GLU A 31 -25.27 -0.81 -7.76
CA GLU A 31 -25.82 -0.47 -9.09
C GLU A 31 -24.74 -0.47 -10.21
N GLU A 32 -23.68 -1.27 -10.06
CA GLU A 32 -22.60 -1.35 -11.02
C GLU A 32 -22.91 -2.33 -12.15
N PRO A 33 -22.43 -2.06 -13.38
CA PRO A 33 -22.64 -2.95 -14.49
C PRO A 33 -21.88 -4.27 -14.27
N GLU A 34 -22.64 -5.35 -14.15
CA GLU A 34 -22.09 -6.71 -14.14
C GLU A 34 -21.81 -7.18 -15.57
N PHE A 35 -20.59 -7.65 -15.81
CA PHE A 35 -20.18 -8.18 -17.11
C PHE A 35 -20.14 -9.70 -17.06
N SER A 36 -20.91 -10.33 -17.94
CA SER A 36 -20.93 -11.79 -18.08
C SER A 36 -20.36 -12.21 -19.42
N SER A 37 -19.63 -13.32 -19.45
CA SER A 37 -19.13 -13.93 -20.68
C SER A 37 -20.25 -14.42 -21.62
N ALA A 38 -21.49 -14.48 -21.14
CA ALA A 38 -22.65 -14.82 -21.95
C ALA A 38 -23.19 -13.63 -22.77
N MET A 39 -22.69 -12.41 -22.52
CA MET A 39 -23.04 -11.23 -23.31
C MET A 39 -22.28 -11.27 -24.64
N PRO A 40 -22.95 -11.35 -25.79
CA PRO A 40 -22.29 -11.35 -27.08
C PRO A 40 -21.68 -9.97 -27.32
N LEU A 41 -20.35 -9.89 -27.31
CA LEU A 41 -19.61 -8.72 -27.75
C LEU A 41 -19.31 -8.86 -29.24
N GLU A 42 -19.41 -7.76 -29.98
CA GLU A 42 -18.89 -7.70 -31.35
C GLU A 42 -17.36 -7.77 -31.35
N GLU A 43 -16.76 -8.27 -32.43
CA GLU A 43 -15.32 -8.47 -32.53
C GLU A 43 -14.58 -7.12 -32.49
N GLY A 44 -14.06 -6.77 -31.31
CA GLY A 44 -13.37 -5.49 -31.05
C GLY A 44 -13.96 -4.67 -29.90
N ASP A 45 -15.15 -5.02 -29.42
CA ASP A 45 -15.77 -4.36 -28.28
C ASP A 45 -15.27 -4.94 -26.95
N THR A 46 -15.04 -4.05 -25.99
CA THR A 46 -14.59 -4.39 -24.64
C THR A 46 -15.47 -3.70 -23.61
N PHE A 47 -15.57 -4.31 -22.44
CA PHE A 47 -16.32 -3.73 -21.33
C PHE A 47 -15.56 -2.54 -20.74
N PHE A 48 -16.25 -1.42 -20.57
CA PHE A 48 -15.72 -0.23 -19.91
C PHE A 48 -16.27 -0.12 -18.49
N PHE A 49 -15.39 0.24 -17.55
CA PHE A 49 -15.78 0.55 -16.18
C PHE A 49 -15.13 1.87 -15.75
N GLN A 50 -15.74 2.53 -14.77
CA GLN A 50 -15.22 3.78 -14.21
C GLN A 50 -14.51 3.48 -12.88
N PRO A 51 -13.20 3.79 -12.74
CA PRO A 51 -12.49 3.64 -11.47
C PRO A 51 -13.14 4.51 -10.38
N ARG A 52 -13.41 3.90 -9.22
CA ARG A 52 -14.02 4.57 -8.05
C ARG A 52 -13.14 4.37 -6.80
N PRO A 53 -13.26 5.25 -5.79
CA PRO A 53 -12.60 5.03 -4.51
C PRO A 53 -13.15 3.78 -3.80
N LEU A 54 -12.40 3.29 -2.81
CA LEU A 54 -12.74 2.11 -2.02
C LEU A 54 -14.08 2.33 -1.29
N LYS A 55 -15.11 1.58 -1.69
CA LYS A 55 -16.41 1.48 -0.99
C LYS A 55 -16.58 0.15 -0.25
N ASN A 56 -16.06 -0.93 -0.87
CA ASN A 56 -16.25 -2.30 -0.39
C ASN A 56 -15.19 -2.72 0.63
N LEU A 57 -14.07 -2.01 0.67
CA LEU A 57 -12.91 -2.29 1.51
C LEU A 57 -12.61 -1.10 2.41
N VAL A 58 -12.39 -1.36 3.70
CA VAL A 58 -11.94 -0.38 4.67
C VAL A 58 -10.48 -0.67 5.00
N LEU A 59 -9.61 0.34 4.92
CA LEU A 59 -8.22 0.20 5.34
C LEU A 59 -8.17 0.08 6.86
N VAL A 60 -7.64 -1.04 7.35
CA VAL A 60 -7.48 -1.30 8.79
C VAL A 60 -6.07 -1.03 9.23
N ASP A 61 -5.10 -1.54 8.46
CA ASP A 61 -3.70 -1.44 8.81
C ASP A 61 -2.83 -1.32 7.57
N GLU A 62 -1.68 -0.68 7.75
CA GLU A 62 -0.65 -0.50 6.75
C GLU A 62 0.68 -0.98 7.34
N GLN A 63 1.23 -2.05 6.77
CA GLN A 63 2.50 -2.59 7.18
C GLN A 63 3.62 -1.92 6.38
N GLU A 64 4.45 -1.15 7.08
CA GLU A 64 5.61 -0.51 6.50
C GLU A 64 6.53 -1.53 5.82
N ASN A 65 6.84 -1.28 4.55
CA ASN A 65 7.75 -2.06 3.76
C ASN A 65 8.74 -1.12 3.10
N LEU A 66 10.01 -1.30 3.41
CA LEU A 66 11.09 -0.46 2.90
C LEU A 66 11.42 -0.79 1.43
N SER A 67 10.79 -1.81 0.84
CA SER A 67 11.05 -2.19 -0.54
C SER A 67 10.46 -1.18 -1.55
N PRO A 68 11.21 -0.78 -2.59
CA PRO A 68 12.62 -1.09 -2.83
C PRO A 68 13.52 -0.01 -2.21
N ILE A 69 14.39 -0.37 -1.27
CA ILE A 69 15.43 0.57 -0.80
C ILE A 69 16.44 0.73 -1.92
N MET A 70 16.33 1.83 -2.67
CA MET A 70 17.28 2.14 -3.75
C MET A 70 18.59 2.74 -3.23
N ALA A 71 18.59 3.31 -2.01
CA ALA A 71 19.78 3.83 -1.36
C ALA A 71 19.60 3.85 0.17
N CYS A 72 20.64 3.45 0.91
CA CYS A 72 20.69 3.54 2.38
C CYS A 72 22.01 4.22 2.78
N GLN A 73 21.94 5.25 3.64
CA GLN A 73 23.12 5.91 4.20
C GLN A 73 23.05 5.89 5.73
N VAL A 74 23.96 5.16 6.35
CA VAL A 74 24.12 5.13 7.81
C VAL A 74 25.27 6.06 8.19
N ARG A 75 25.02 7.03 9.08
CA ARG A 75 26.07 7.87 9.69
C ARG A 75 26.08 7.68 11.20
N ALA A 76 27.24 7.27 11.74
CA ALA A 76 27.47 7.19 13.17
C ALA A 76 27.94 8.56 13.70
N CYS A 77 27.11 9.19 14.51
CA CYS A 77 27.35 10.50 15.14
C CYS A 77 28.28 10.38 16.38
N ILE A 78 29.35 9.60 16.30
CA ILE A 78 30.34 9.50 17.40
C ILE A 78 31.46 10.53 17.24
N LEU A 79 31.88 10.83 16.01
CA LEU A 79 32.95 11.80 15.76
C LEU A 79 32.46 13.26 15.82
N SER A 80 31.24 13.57 15.38
CA SER A 80 30.70 14.94 15.43
C SER A 80 30.44 15.42 16.86
N CYS A 81 29.99 14.56 17.78
CA CYS A 81 29.84 14.93 19.19
C CYS A 81 31.20 15.13 19.89
N PHE A 82 32.21 14.30 19.60
CA PHE A 82 33.55 14.48 20.19
C PHE A 82 34.26 15.73 19.66
N LEU A 83 34.12 16.05 18.37
CA LEU A 83 34.66 17.28 17.79
C LEU A 83 33.95 18.53 18.33
N TYR A 84 32.63 18.49 18.58
CA TYR A 84 31.91 19.61 19.18
C TYR A 84 32.31 19.83 20.65
N SER A 85 32.43 18.77 21.45
CA SER A 85 32.94 18.87 22.83
C SER A 85 34.40 19.34 22.87
N ALA A 86 35.26 18.88 21.96
CA ALA A 86 36.66 19.32 21.88
C ALA A 86 36.78 20.80 21.43
N LEU A 87 35.95 21.24 20.48
CA LEU A 87 35.90 22.65 20.05
C LEU A 87 35.40 23.57 21.17
N VAL A 88 34.39 23.17 21.94
CA VAL A 88 33.89 23.94 23.09
C VAL A 88 34.93 24.00 24.22
N PHE A 89 35.70 22.94 24.45
CA PHE A 89 36.75 22.92 25.49
C PHE A 89 38.02 23.70 25.09
N PHE A 90 38.29 23.89 23.80
CA PHE A 90 39.46 24.64 23.32
C PHE A 90 39.18 26.16 23.18
N PHE A 91 37.91 26.57 23.23
CA PHE A 91 37.48 27.97 23.10
C PHE A 91 37.04 28.63 24.42
N GLN A 92 37.35 28.02 25.57
CA GLN A 92 37.15 28.60 26.90
C GLN A 92 38.43 28.51 27.73
#